data_AF-A0A668AZ10-F1
#
_entry.id   AF-A0A668AZ10-F1
#
_cell.length_a   1.000
_cell.length_b   1.000
_cell.length_c   1.000
_cell.angle_alpha   90.00
_cell.angle_beta   90.00
_cell.angle_gamma   90.00
#
_symmetry.space_group_name_H-M   'P 1'
#
loop_
_entity.id
_entity.type
_entity.pdbx_description
1 polymer ?
#
loop_
_entity_poly.entity_id
_entity_poly.type
_entity_poly.pdbx_seq_one_letter_code
_entity_poly.pdbx_strand_id
1 'polypeptide(L)'
;DITPVLNALHCSSLIALRRPFVYFGRQYNQIYVNNNGHLTFDAAWGRFVPYRFPGNASRDLIAPFWTDLDNRQNGQVLYNQYTTGSVLQRATQDINTYFPDLNFVANWVFVATWYEVAYYSTSGTRTTFQAVLISGGQYSFVLMNYGTIFLKIFFGCWYDVETYETCILIGSFVVTYILSFPGSFYPVSGTANGRIDDGSSSLIVLQRPFVYFGRQYNQIYVNNNGHLTFDAAWHRYVPYRFPGNASRDLIAPFWTDLDNRQNGQVLYNQYTSGSVLQRATQDINTYFPNLNFVANWIFVATWYEVAYFPTSGTVSQLNPYSFVLMNYGTIAQTSRSVQVRIKKHI
;
A
#
# COMPACT_ATOMS: atom_id res chain seq x y z
N ASP A 1 -23.37 12.71 -0.46
CA ASP A 1 -22.99 13.30 -1.74
C ASP A 1 -21.57 12.90 -2.11
N ILE A 2 -21.41 12.10 -3.16
CA ILE A 2 -20.10 11.70 -3.70
C ILE A 2 -19.58 12.83 -4.60
N THR A 3 -18.36 13.31 -4.37
CA THR A 3 -17.79 14.41 -5.16
C THR A 3 -16.84 13.86 -6.23
N PRO A 4 -17.11 14.09 -7.52
CA PRO A 4 -16.18 13.73 -8.58
C PRO A 4 -15.00 14.71 -8.63
N VAL A 5 -13.82 14.22 -9.01
CA VAL A 5 -12.69 15.07 -9.38
C VAL A 5 -12.89 15.57 -10.81
N LEU A 6 -12.94 16.89 -11.00
CA LEU A 6 -13.23 17.52 -12.30
C LEU A 6 -12.18 17.16 -13.37
N ASN A 7 -12.65 16.78 -14.57
CA ASN A 7 -11.85 16.28 -15.70
C ASN A 7 -10.79 17.25 -16.26
N ALA A 8 -10.87 18.55 -15.95
CA ALA A 8 -9.99 19.57 -16.54
C ALA A 8 -8.68 19.80 -15.78
N LEU A 9 -8.60 19.36 -14.53
CA LEU A 9 -7.39 19.47 -13.71
C LEU A 9 -7.01 18.04 -13.34
N HIS A 10 -5.77 17.65 -13.62
CA HIS A 10 -5.24 16.31 -13.30
C HIS A 10 -5.31 15.94 -11.79
N CYS A 11 -5.81 16.85 -10.94
CA CYS A 11 -5.93 16.74 -9.48
C CYS A 11 -7.15 17.56 -9.01
N SER A 12 -7.76 17.19 -7.88
CA SER A 12 -8.80 17.97 -7.22
C SER A 12 -8.31 19.38 -6.81
N SER A 13 -9.26 20.28 -6.56
CA SER A 13 -9.01 21.45 -5.71
C SER A 13 -8.62 21.03 -4.28
N LEU A 14 -8.21 22.00 -3.45
CA LEU A 14 -7.94 21.75 -2.03
C LEU A 14 -9.19 21.18 -1.37
N ILE A 15 -9.03 20.02 -0.74
CA ILE A 15 -10.08 19.41 0.06
C ILE A 15 -9.71 19.64 1.54
N ALA A 16 -10.45 20.53 2.21
CA ALA A 16 -10.28 20.75 3.64
C ALA A 16 -10.77 19.52 4.41
N LEU A 17 -9.97 19.01 5.34
CA LEU A 17 -10.37 17.87 6.15
C LEU A 17 -11.32 18.31 7.27
N ARG A 18 -12.42 17.58 7.44
CA ARG A 18 -13.39 17.87 8.51
C ARG A 18 -12.84 17.56 9.91
N ARG A 19 -11.82 16.71 10.00
CA ARG A 19 -11.00 16.45 11.18
C ARG A 19 -9.55 16.29 10.74
N PRO A 20 -8.57 16.57 11.61
CA PRO A 20 -7.18 16.34 11.29
C PRO A 20 -6.88 14.86 11.06
N PHE A 21 -5.97 14.60 10.12
CA PHE A 21 -5.37 13.30 9.89
C PHE A 21 -3.90 13.36 10.27
N VAL A 22 -3.44 12.44 11.12
CA VAL A 22 -2.02 12.39 11.50
C VAL A 22 -1.31 11.32 10.68
N TYR A 23 -0.29 11.73 9.94
CA TYR A 23 0.45 10.84 9.06
C TYR A 23 1.92 10.86 9.46
N PHE A 24 2.35 9.76 10.10
CA PHE A 24 3.69 9.59 10.68
C PHE A 24 4.12 10.81 11.53
N GLY A 25 3.35 11.09 12.59
CA GLY A 25 3.62 12.19 13.53
C GLY A 25 3.26 13.61 13.07
N ARG A 26 2.97 13.83 11.77
CA ARG A 26 2.56 15.15 11.27
C ARG A 26 1.07 15.24 11.07
N GLN A 27 0.46 16.27 11.65
CA GLN A 27 -0.95 16.57 11.45
C GLN A 27 -1.20 17.29 10.12
N TYR A 28 -2.21 16.83 9.40
CA TYR A 28 -2.70 17.41 8.16
C TYR A 28 -4.16 17.81 8.28
N ASN A 29 -4.50 18.97 7.72
CA ASN A 29 -5.86 19.53 7.71
C ASN A 29 -6.42 19.69 6.29
N GLN A 30 -5.68 19.22 5.27
CA GLN A 30 -6.09 19.27 3.89
C GLN A 30 -5.55 18.05 3.12
N ILE A 31 -6.18 17.73 1.99
CA ILE A 31 -5.74 16.68 1.08
C ILE A 31 -6.09 17.05 -0.37
N TYR A 32 -5.42 16.41 -1.32
CA TYR A 32 -5.69 16.50 -2.75
C TYR A 32 -5.76 15.09 -3.32
N VAL A 33 -6.73 14.84 -4.19
CA VAL A 33 -6.91 13.56 -4.88
C VAL A 33 -6.45 13.71 -6.32
N ASN A 34 -5.50 12.87 -6.75
CA ASN A 34 -5.00 12.89 -8.11
C ASN A 34 -5.68 11.85 -8.99
N ASN A 35 -5.95 12.18 -10.26
CA ASN A 35 -6.55 11.23 -11.19
C ASN A 35 -5.67 10.00 -11.47
N ASN A 36 -4.36 10.14 -11.27
CA ASN A 36 -3.34 9.13 -11.51
C ASN A 36 -3.05 8.22 -10.32
N GLY A 37 -3.90 8.22 -9.28
CA GLY A 37 -3.85 7.20 -8.24
C GLY A 37 -2.96 7.50 -7.04
N HIS A 38 -2.77 8.78 -6.72
CA HIS A 38 -2.09 9.23 -5.51
C HIS A 38 -2.81 10.38 -4.79
N LEU A 39 -2.49 10.53 -3.51
CA LEU A 39 -2.96 11.58 -2.62
C LEU A 39 -1.77 12.39 -2.11
N THR A 40 -1.91 13.71 -2.11
CA THR A 40 -0.95 14.66 -1.50
C THR A 40 -1.63 15.52 -0.44
N PHE A 41 -0.86 16.03 0.51
CA PHE A 41 -1.40 16.85 1.60
C PHE A 41 -1.04 18.34 1.50
N ASP A 42 0.00 18.69 0.75
CA ASP A 42 0.58 20.04 0.78
C ASP A 42 0.13 20.92 -0.40
N ALA A 43 0.05 20.37 -1.61
CA ALA A 43 -0.59 21.03 -2.75
C ALA A 43 -1.15 20.02 -3.76
N ALA A 44 -1.98 20.52 -4.69
CA ALA A 44 -2.39 19.77 -5.87
C ALA A 44 -1.16 19.40 -6.71
N TRP A 45 -1.09 18.16 -7.18
CA TRP A 45 0.05 17.72 -7.97
C TRP A 45 -0.38 16.90 -9.18
N GLY A 46 -0.62 17.57 -10.31
CA GLY A 46 -1.16 17.00 -11.56
C GLY A 46 -0.26 16.04 -12.34
N ARG A 47 0.56 15.25 -11.65
CA ARG A 47 1.62 14.47 -12.28
C ARG A 47 1.18 13.03 -12.54
N PHE A 48 1.23 12.65 -13.81
CA PHE A 48 0.81 11.32 -14.29
C PHE A 48 1.94 10.28 -14.28
N VAL A 49 3.20 10.69 -14.38
CA VAL A 49 4.36 9.80 -14.22
C VAL A 49 5.02 10.02 -12.85
N PRO A 50 5.16 8.99 -11.99
CA PRO A 50 5.76 9.18 -10.68
C PRO A 50 7.15 9.83 -10.71
N TYR A 51 7.33 10.90 -9.95
CA TYR A 51 8.48 11.79 -10.10
C TYR A 51 9.80 11.22 -9.56
N ARG A 52 10.92 11.78 -10.03
CA ARG A 52 12.25 11.66 -9.45
C ARG A 52 12.25 12.32 -8.09
N PHE A 53 12.18 11.54 -7.03
CA PHE A 53 12.68 11.97 -5.74
C PHE A 53 14.22 12.08 -5.79
N PRO A 54 14.84 13.04 -5.07
CA PRO A 54 14.23 14.01 -4.15
C PRO A 54 13.65 15.27 -4.82
N GLY A 55 13.45 15.30 -6.13
CA GLY A 55 12.63 16.36 -6.73
C GLY A 55 11.26 16.37 -6.06
N ASN A 56 10.91 17.47 -5.39
CA ASN A 56 9.79 17.57 -4.45
C ASN A 56 9.90 16.62 -3.24
N ALA A 57 11.08 16.54 -2.62
CA ALA A 57 11.29 15.83 -1.37
C ALA A 57 10.25 16.24 -0.33
N SER A 58 9.92 17.54 -0.25
CA SER A 58 9.03 18.23 0.69
C SER A 58 7.59 17.73 0.82
N ARG A 59 7.22 16.64 0.14
CA ARG A 59 5.83 16.18 0.03
C ARG A 59 5.62 14.80 0.62
N ASP A 60 4.63 14.71 1.49
CA ASP A 60 4.04 13.47 1.97
C ASP A 60 3.03 12.95 0.93
N LEU A 61 3.05 11.64 0.71
CA LEU A 61 2.33 11.00 -0.39
C LEU A 61 1.78 9.63 0.02
N ILE A 62 0.51 9.39 -0.30
CA ILE A 62 -0.10 8.06 -0.27
C ILE A 62 -0.44 7.67 -1.71
N ALA A 63 0.18 6.60 -2.21
CA ALA A 63 0.03 6.18 -3.60
C ALA A 63 -0.44 4.71 -3.65
N PRO A 64 -1.75 4.44 -3.52
CA PRO A 64 -2.27 3.09 -3.67
C PRO A 64 -1.96 2.53 -5.05
N PHE A 65 -2.01 3.33 -6.11
CA PHE A 65 -1.65 2.87 -7.46
C PHE A 65 -1.30 4.04 -8.38
N TRP A 66 -0.05 4.51 -8.35
CA TRP A 66 0.33 5.68 -9.14
C TRP A 66 0.79 5.31 -10.55
N THR A 67 -0.05 5.57 -11.55
CA THR A 67 0.23 5.34 -12.96
C THR A 67 -0.50 6.34 -13.85
N ASP A 68 -0.19 6.34 -15.14
CA ASP A 68 -0.82 7.22 -16.14
C ASP A 68 -2.26 6.75 -16.43
N LEU A 69 -3.21 7.32 -15.69
CA LEU A 69 -4.63 6.99 -15.74
C LEU A 69 -5.41 8.09 -16.47
N ASP A 70 -6.42 7.68 -17.21
CA ASP A 70 -7.26 8.55 -18.02
C ASP A 70 -8.74 8.24 -17.79
N ASN A 71 -9.40 9.11 -17.04
CA ASN A 71 -10.83 9.02 -16.75
C ASN A 71 -11.68 9.88 -17.70
N ARG A 72 -11.12 10.41 -18.81
CA ARG A 72 -11.88 11.24 -19.77
C ARG A 72 -12.87 10.42 -20.61
N GLN A 73 -12.56 9.14 -20.85
CA GLN A 73 -13.38 8.25 -21.67
C GLN A 73 -14.23 7.29 -20.84
N ASN A 74 -13.66 6.71 -19.77
CA ASN A 74 -14.39 5.83 -18.86
C ASN A 74 -13.83 5.87 -17.44
N GLY A 75 -14.69 5.50 -16.49
CA GLY A 75 -14.38 5.49 -15.06
C GLY A 75 -14.45 6.88 -14.43
N GLN A 76 -14.37 6.89 -13.10
CA GLN A 76 -14.47 8.10 -12.30
C GLN A 76 -13.51 8.08 -11.13
N VAL A 77 -13.04 9.26 -10.73
CA VAL A 77 -12.28 9.45 -9.50
C VAL A 77 -13.17 10.19 -8.52
N LEU A 78 -13.47 9.53 -7.41
CA LEU A 78 -14.50 9.92 -6.45
C LEU A 78 -13.87 10.06 -5.07
N TYR A 79 -14.32 11.03 -4.27
CA TYR A 79 -13.94 11.10 -2.87
C TYR A 79 -15.05 11.57 -1.94
N ASN A 80 -14.97 11.12 -0.69
CA ASN A 80 -15.89 11.45 0.38
C ASN A 80 -15.18 11.50 1.73
N GLN A 81 -15.73 12.31 2.66
CA GLN A 81 -15.36 12.25 4.07
C GLN A 81 -16.58 12.02 4.95
N TYR A 82 -16.37 11.27 6.02
CA TYR A 82 -17.39 10.85 6.98
C TYR A 82 -16.92 11.19 8.39
N THR A 83 -17.75 11.89 9.14
CA THR A 83 -17.55 12.21 10.56
C THR A 83 -18.66 11.62 11.43
N THR A 84 -19.64 10.95 10.81
CA THR A 84 -20.77 10.24 11.42
C THR A 84 -21.27 9.17 10.45
N GLY A 85 -22.21 8.32 10.91
CA GLY A 85 -22.93 7.36 10.06
C GLY A 85 -22.24 6.00 9.91
N SER A 86 -22.82 5.16 9.05
CA SER A 86 -22.46 3.74 8.92
C SER A 86 -21.03 3.50 8.46
N VAL A 87 -20.47 4.38 7.60
CA VAL A 87 -19.07 4.27 7.15
C VAL A 87 -18.09 4.49 8.31
N LEU A 88 -18.37 5.44 9.20
CA LEU A 88 -17.53 5.70 10.37
C LEU A 88 -17.64 4.57 11.40
N GLN A 89 -18.85 4.08 11.64
CA GLN A 89 -19.11 2.94 12.53
C GLN A 89 -18.38 1.69 12.02
N ARG A 90 -18.52 1.41 10.72
CA ARG A 90 -17.80 0.31 10.08
C ARG A 90 -16.30 0.46 10.17
N ALA A 91 -15.74 1.63 9.87
CA ALA A 91 -14.30 1.87 10.04
C ALA A 91 -13.83 1.64 11.49
N THR A 92 -14.62 2.07 12.48
CA THR A 92 -14.34 1.80 13.90
C THR A 92 -14.33 0.31 14.18
N GLN A 93 -15.37 -0.40 13.73
CA GLN A 93 -15.53 -1.82 13.98
C GLN A 93 -14.46 -2.63 13.22
N ASP A 94 -14.15 -2.28 11.97
CA ASP A 94 -13.08 -2.88 11.17
C ASP A 94 -11.72 -2.70 11.87
N ILE A 95 -11.36 -1.48 12.28
CA ILE A 95 -10.09 -1.26 13.00
C ILE A 95 -10.02 -2.02 14.33
N ASN A 96 -11.11 -2.07 15.11
CA ASN A 96 -11.14 -2.89 16.32
C ASN A 96 -11.16 -4.39 16.03
N THR A 97 -11.55 -4.80 14.81
CA THR A 97 -11.40 -6.18 14.37
C THR A 97 -9.93 -6.50 14.12
N TYR A 98 -9.22 -5.60 13.42
CA TYR A 98 -7.78 -5.71 13.18
C TYR A 98 -6.97 -5.62 14.48
N PHE A 99 -7.39 -4.75 15.40
CA PHE A 99 -6.64 -4.37 16.59
C PHE A 99 -7.58 -4.24 17.81
N PRO A 100 -8.05 -5.37 18.38
CA PRO A 100 -9.06 -5.38 19.44
C PRO A 100 -8.67 -4.61 20.71
N ASP A 101 -7.38 -4.56 21.04
CA ASP A 101 -6.92 -3.88 22.27
C ASP A 101 -6.72 -2.37 22.10
N LEU A 102 -6.78 -1.83 20.88
CA LEU A 102 -6.65 -0.40 20.68
C LEU A 102 -7.82 0.38 21.27
N ASN A 103 -8.98 -0.27 21.49
CA ASN A 103 -10.23 0.38 21.86
C ASN A 103 -10.50 1.61 20.98
N PHE A 104 -10.26 1.45 19.69
CA PHE A 104 -10.23 2.53 18.72
C PHE A 104 -11.65 3.06 18.48
N VAL A 105 -11.78 4.37 18.30
CA VAL A 105 -13.03 4.98 17.84
C VAL A 105 -12.68 5.92 16.70
N ALA A 106 -13.15 5.61 15.48
CA ALA A 106 -12.96 6.51 14.35
C ALA A 106 -13.78 7.78 14.60
N ASN A 107 -13.14 8.93 14.45
CA ASN A 107 -13.79 10.23 14.46
C ASN A 107 -13.86 10.86 13.05
N TRP A 108 -13.12 10.29 12.09
CA TRP A 108 -13.10 10.71 10.71
C TRP A 108 -12.62 9.61 9.77
N VAL A 109 -13.27 9.50 8.61
CA VAL A 109 -12.88 8.61 7.51
C VAL A 109 -12.88 9.40 6.22
N PHE A 110 -11.86 9.22 5.39
CA PHE A 110 -11.79 9.72 4.03
C PHE A 110 -11.62 8.56 3.07
N VAL A 111 -12.43 8.52 2.02
CA VAL A 111 -12.39 7.47 0.99
C VAL A 111 -12.11 8.15 -0.34
N ALA A 112 -11.02 7.79 -1.00
CA ALA A 112 -10.77 8.09 -2.42
C ALA A 112 -10.88 6.80 -3.23
N THR A 113 -11.66 6.84 -4.31
CA THR A 113 -11.91 5.70 -5.20
C THR A 113 -11.60 6.09 -6.64
N TRP A 114 -10.76 5.30 -7.30
CA TRP A 114 -10.65 5.28 -8.74
C TRP A 114 -11.49 4.10 -9.19
N TYR A 115 -12.64 4.37 -9.81
CA TYR A 115 -13.62 3.36 -10.19
C TYR A 115 -13.62 3.17 -11.71
N GLU A 116 -13.27 1.97 -12.17
CA GLU A 116 -13.21 1.59 -13.59
C GLU A 116 -12.43 2.56 -14.49
N VAL A 117 -11.38 3.19 -13.95
CA VAL A 117 -10.56 4.18 -14.67
C VAL A 117 -9.65 3.47 -15.66
N ALA A 118 -9.56 3.98 -16.89
CA ALA A 118 -8.68 3.44 -17.92
C ALA A 118 -7.23 3.91 -17.74
N TYR A 119 -6.29 3.18 -18.35
CA TYR A 119 -4.96 3.72 -18.59
C TYR A 119 -4.98 4.74 -19.72
N TYR A 120 -4.14 5.78 -19.60
CA TYR A 120 -3.88 6.68 -20.72
C TYR A 120 -3.44 5.90 -21.96
N SER A 121 -3.96 6.30 -23.12
CA SER A 121 -3.74 5.65 -24.43
C SER A 121 -4.25 4.21 -24.57
N THR A 122 -5.07 3.70 -23.64
CA THR A 122 -5.67 2.34 -23.75
C THR A 122 -7.11 2.36 -23.26
N SER A 123 -7.96 2.94 -24.10
CA SER A 123 -9.40 3.06 -23.91
C SER A 123 -10.07 1.70 -23.65
N GLY A 124 -11.05 1.65 -22.76
CA GLY A 124 -11.81 0.43 -22.45
C GLY A 124 -11.19 -0.47 -21.38
N THR A 125 -9.97 -0.16 -20.92
CA THR A 125 -9.44 -0.77 -19.69
C THR A 125 -10.23 -0.28 -18.47
N ARG A 126 -10.41 -1.15 -17.47
CA ARG A 126 -11.13 -0.83 -16.24
C ARG A 126 -10.30 -1.18 -15.02
N THR A 127 -9.83 -0.16 -14.33
CA THR A 127 -9.00 -0.29 -13.12
C THR A 127 -9.71 0.35 -11.93
N THR A 128 -9.95 -0.44 -10.89
CA THR A 128 -10.65 -0.03 -9.68
C THR A 128 -9.78 -0.23 -8.44
N PHE A 129 -9.53 0.83 -7.69
CA PHE A 129 -8.82 0.77 -6.41
C PHE A 129 -9.25 1.92 -5.49
N GLN A 130 -8.99 1.76 -4.19
CA GLN A 130 -9.35 2.72 -3.15
C GLN A 130 -8.19 2.97 -2.18
N ALA A 131 -8.12 4.21 -1.68
CA ALA A 131 -7.41 4.56 -0.46
C ALA A 131 -8.42 5.05 0.59
N VAL A 132 -8.40 4.44 1.76
CA VAL A 132 -9.24 4.82 2.91
C VAL A 132 -8.33 5.29 4.05
N LEU A 133 -8.47 6.55 4.44
CA LEU A 133 -7.77 7.15 5.57
C LEU A 133 -8.74 7.20 6.76
N ILE A 134 -8.36 6.66 7.89
CA ILE A 134 -9.19 6.59 9.10
C ILE A 134 -8.43 7.27 10.23
N SER A 135 -9.07 8.21 10.92
CA SER A 135 -8.51 8.91 12.09
C SER A 135 -9.37 8.63 13.32
N GLY A 136 -8.70 8.31 14.43
CA GLY A 136 -9.26 8.30 15.79
C GLY A 136 -8.59 9.33 16.69
N GLY A 137 -7.97 10.37 16.11
CA GLY A 137 -7.17 11.36 16.83
C GLY A 137 -5.74 10.87 17.10
N GLN A 138 -5.57 9.90 18.01
CA GLN A 138 -4.25 9.36 18.41
C GLN A 138 -3.78 8.19 17.53
N TYR A 139 -4.64 7.69 16.65
CA TYR A 139 -4.32 6.60 15.74
C TYR A 139 -4.80 6.95 14.35
N SER A 140 -3.99 6.65 13.35
CA SER A 140 -4.33 6.85 11.95
C SER A 140 -4.05 5.59 11.13
N PHE A 141 -4.98 5.25 10.25
CA PHE A 141 -4.89 4.05 9.40
C PHE A 141 -5.03 4.43 7.94
N VAL A 142 -4.24 3.79 7.09
CA VAL A 142 -4.37 3.83 5.64
C VAL A 142 -4.67 2.42 5.15
N LEU A 143 -5.85 2.23 4.56
CA LEU A 143 -6.24 0.98 3.91
C LEU A 143 -6.19 1.18 2.40
N MET A 144 -5.60 0.23 1.69
CA MET A 144 -5.53 0.19 0.24
C MET A 144 -6.25 -1.05 -0.26
N ASN A 145 -7.35 -0.85 -1.00
CA ASN A 145 -8.18 -1.93 -1.53
C ASN A 145 -8.10 -1.93 -3.06
N TYR A 146 -7.88 -3.10 -3.64
CA TYR A 146 -7.84 -3.28 -5.09
C TYR A 146 -9.02 -4.14 -5.56
N GLY A 147 -9.83 -3.59 -6.46
CA GLY A 147 -10.84 -4.33 -7.22
C GLY A 147 -10.23 -4.86 -8.52
N THR A 148 -11.01 -4.86 -9.60
CA THR A 148 -10.52 -5.23 -10.93
C THR A 148 -9.41 -4.28 -11.38
N ILE A 149 -8.23 -4.81 -11.73
CA ILE A 149 -7.14 -4.06 -12.35
C ILE A 149 -6.95 -4.64 -13.76
N PHE A 150 -7.27 -3.86 -14.80
CA PHE A 150 -7.10 -4.32 -16.19
C PHE A 150 -5.63 -4.30 -16.63
N LEU A 151 -5.33 -5.08 -17.66
CA LEU A 151 -4.02 -5.10 -18.30
C LEU A 151 -3.95 -4.11 -19.45
N LYS A 152 -2.84 -3.39 -19.53
CA LYS A 152 -2.48 -2.59 -20.69
C LYS A 152 -1.75 -3.48 -21.71
N ILE A 153 -2.49 -4.11 -22.62
CA ILE A 153 -1.90 -4.80 -23.79
C ILE A 153 -1.50 -3.75 -24.82
N PHE A 154 -0.21 -3.61 -25.10
CA PHE A 154 0.25 -2.85 -26.25
C PHE A 154 0.20 -3.77 -27.48
N PHE A 155 -0.64 -3.46 -28.47
CA PHE A 155 -0.54 -4.06 -29.79
C PHE A 155 0.74 -3.54 -30.47
N GLY A 156 1.86 -4.22 -30.26
CA GLY A 156 3.16 -3.76 -30.74
C GLY A 156 4.35 -4.68 -30.48
N CYS A 157 4.16 -6.00 -30.44
CA CYS A 157 5.15 -7.01 -30.82
C CYS A 157 4.45 -8.37 -30.93
N TRP A 158 4.72 -9.08 -32.01
CA TRP A 158 4.03 -10.31 -32.45
C TRP A 158 4.50 -11.57 -31.69
N TYR A 159 3.56 -12.55 -31.61
CA TYR A 159 3.65 -13.99 -31.25
C TYR A 159 4.03 -14.33 -29.78
N ASP A 160 3.34 -15.19 -29.01
CA ASP A 160 2.43 -16.31 -29.31
C ASP A 160 1.19 -16.37 -28.39
N VAL A 161 0.13 -17.02 -28.88
CA VAL A 161 -1.16 -17.28 -28.24
C VAL A 161 -1.28 -18.76 -27.91
N GLU A 162 -1.73 -19.12 -26.70
CA GLU A 162 -2.52 -20.33 -26.37
C GLU A 162 -3.03 -20.14 -24.91
N THR A 163 -4.26 -19.69 -24.67
CA THR A 163 -5.60 -20.35 -24.63
C THR A 163 -6.14 -20.49 -23.20
N TYR A 164 -7.30 -19.85 -23.03
CA TYR A 164 -8.39 -19.89 -22.04
C TYR A 164 -8.31 -20.82 -20.81
N GLU A 165 -8.73 -20.28 -19.66
CA GLU A 165 -10.03 -20.67 -19.07
C GLU A 165 -10.72 -19.47 -18.40
N THR A 166 -12.00 -19.33 -18.74
CA THR A 166 -13.02 -18.50 -18.10
C THR A 166 -13.36 -19.01 -16.70
N CYS A 167 -13.47 -18.11 -15.73
CA CYS A 167 -14.42 -18.31 -14.64
C CYS A 167 -15.27 -17.04 -14.50
N ILE A 168 -16.51 -17.12 -15.00
CA ILE A 168 -17.60 -16.20 -14.63
C ILE A 168 -18.15 -16.72 -13.30
N LEU A 169 -18.13 -15.88 -12.27
CA LEU A 169 -19.13 -15.94 -11.22
C LEU A 169 -19.49 -14.52 -10.77
N ILE A 170 -20.80 -14.32 -10.73
CA ILE A 170 -21.55 -13.08 -10.50
C ILE A 170 -21.52 -12.72 -9.01
N GLY A 171 -21.48 -11.42 -8.66
CA GLY A 171 -21.96 -10.94 -7.37
C GLY A 171 -21.28 -9.68 -6.81
N SER A 172 -22.07 -8.63 -6.63
CA SER A 172 -21.69 -7.33 -6.03
C SER A 172 -21.80 -7.30 -4.49
N PHE A 173 -21.15 -6.29 -3.88
CA PHE A 173 -21.34 -5.63 -2.56
C PHE A 173 -20.74 -6.21 -1.24
N VAL A 174 -19.85 -5.37 -0.64
CA VAL A 174 -19.78 -4.87 0.75
C VAL A 174 -19.70 -5.84 1.95
N VAL A 175 -18.52 -5.82 2.60
CA VAL A 175 -18.18 -5.78 4.05
C VAL A 175 -19.11 -6.50 5.05
N THR A 176 -18.62 -7.43 5.90
CA THR A 176 -18.10 -7.20 7.29
C THR A 176 -17.94 -8.47 8.20
N TYR A 177 -16.96 -8.43 9.14
CA TYR A 177 -16.83 -9.05 10.52
C TYR A 177 -16.40 -10.54 10.73
N ILE A 178 -15.62 -11.03 11.75
CA ILE A 178 -14.63 -10.61 12.84
C ILE A 178 -13.93 -11.93 13.35
N LEU A 179 -12.62 -11.99 13.75
CA LEU A 179 -12.08 -12.14 15.14
C LEU A 179 -10.51 -12.11 15.29
N SER A 180 -10.01 -11.06 15.97
CA SER A 180 -8.96 -10.91 17.03
C SER A 180 -7.49 -11.39 16.92
N PHE A 181 -6.51 -10.50 17.27
CA PHE A 181 -5.68 -10.51 18.51
C PHE A 181 -4.88 -9.18 18.68
N PRO A 182 -4.31 -8.88 19.86
CA PRO A 182 -3.57 -7.65 20.14
C PRO A 182 -2.07 -7.81 20.39
N GLY A 183 -1.34 -6.69 20.26
CA GLY A 183 -0.07 -6.46 20.95
C GLY A 183 1.22 -6.87 20.24
N SER A 184 1.19 -7.71 19.22
CA SER A 184 2.34 -7.91 18.32
C SER A 184 1.81 -8.28 16.94
N PHE A 185 2.39 -7.69 15.89
CA PHE A 185 2.34 -8.26 14.55
C PHE A 185 2.96 -9.68 14.58
N TYR A 186 3.25 -10.24 13.41
CA TYR A 186 4.11 -11.40 13.32
C TYR A 186 5.41 -11.26 14.15
N PRO A 187 6.01 -12.36 14.61
CA PRO A 187 7.17 -12.31 15.48
C PRO A 187 8.30 -11.43 14.93
N VAL A 188 8.87 -10.59 15.79
CA VAL A 188 10.09 -9.83 15.53
C VAL A 188 11.28 -10.79 15.65
N SER A 189 11.52 -11.57 14.61
CA SER A 189 12.55 -12.61 14.60
C SER A 189 13.02 -12.94 13.18
N GLY A 190 14.09 -13.72 13.10
CA GLY A 190 14.63 -14.23 11.84
C GLY A 190 16.06 -13.78 11.57
N THR A 191 16.42 -13.78 10.29
CA THR A 191 17.73 -13.34 9.82
C THR A 191 17.81 -11.83 9.86
N ALA A 192 18.87 -11.30 10.44
CA ALA A 192 19.13 -9.86 10.47
C ALA A 192 19.90 -9.42 9.22
N ASN A 193 19.46 -8.33 8.60
CA ASN A 193 20.29 -7.57 7.68
C ASN A 193 21.51 -6.98 8.42
N GLY A 194 22.56 -6.70 7.66
CA GLY A 194 23.71 -5.95 8.17
C GLY A 194 23.30 -4.59 8.74
N ARG A 195 24.01 -4.17 9.80
CA ARG A 195 23.95 -2.80 10.35
C ARG A 195 24.68 -1.85 9.40
N ILE A 196 23.96 -1.37 8.39
CA ILE A 196 24.46 -0.58 7.27
C ILE A 196 23.38 0.44 6.92
N ASP A 197 23.77 1.70 6.71
CA ASP A 197 22.88 2.82 6.37
C ASP A 197 21.98 2.48 5.16
N ASP A 198 22.59 2.37 3.98
CA ASP A 198 21.87 2.16 2.73
C ASP A 198 21.86 0.68 2.32
N GLY A 199 21.79 -0.22 3.29
CA GLY A 199 21.94 -1.65 3.09
C GLY A 199 20.75 -2.35 2.45
N SER A 200 20.98 -3.56 1.95
CA SER A 200 19.94 -4.53 1.61
C SER A 200 20.45 -5.94 1.91
N SER A 201 19.53 -6.89 2.06
CA SER A 201 19.85 -8.31 2.21
C SER A 201 20.58 -8.84 0.98
N SER A 202 21.26 -9.98 1.13
CA SER A 202 21.56 -10.83 -0.02
C SER A 202 20.27 -11.36 -0.66
N LEU A 203 20.37 -12.05 -1.80
CA LEU A 203 19.22 -12.74 -2.41
C LEU A 203 18.62 -13.72 -1.40
N ILE A 204 17.32 -13.58 -1.16
CA ILE A 204 16.55 -14.51 -0.34
C ILE A 204 15.72 -15.36 -1.29
N VAL A 205 16.03 -16.66 -1.38
CA VAL A 205 15.19 -17.61 -2.12
C VAL A 205 13.91 -17.84 -1.33
N LEU A 206 12.77 -17.66 -1.98
CA LEU A 206 11.47 -17.90 -1.37
C LEU A 206 11.21 -19.40 -1.31
N GLN A 207 10.75 -19.89 -0.16
CA GLN A 207 10.43 -21.30 0.05
C GLN A 207 9.24 -21.76 -0.81
N ARG A 208 8.39 -20.80 -1.22
CA ARG A 208 7.32 -20.98 -2.22
C ARG A 208 7.19 -19.70 -3.05
N PRO A 209 6.67 -19.78 -4.28
CA PRO A 209 6.48 -18.58 -5.11
C PRO A 209 5.55 -17.56 -4.43
N PHE A 210 5.92 -16.28 -4.50
CA PHE A 210 5.04 -15.16 -4.16
C PHE A 210 4.37 -14.62 -5.43
N VAL A 211 3.04 -14.50 -5.42
CA VAL A 211 2.30 -13.88 -6.52
C VAL A 211 2.09 -12.40 -6.20
N TYR A 212 2.63 -11.52 -7.02
CA TYR A 212 2.44 -10.08 -6.90
C TYR A 212 1.95 -9.50 -8.23
N PHE A 213 0.75 -8.92 -8.22
CA PHE A 213 0.03 -8.48 -9.43
C PHE A 213 0.00 -9.53 -10.56
N GLY A 214 -0.20 -10.80 -10.16
CA GLY A 214 -0.26 -11.97 -11.02
C GLY A 214 1.08 -12.46 -11.58
N ARG A 215 2.19 -11.78 -11.28
CA ARG A 215 3.54 -12.27 -11.58
C ARG A 215 4.07 -13.11 -10.41
N GLN A 216 4.63 -14.27 -10.72
CA GLN A 216 5.27 -15.13 -9.72
C GLN A 216 6.74 -14.74 -9.51
N TYR A 217 7.16 -14.66 -8.25
CA TYR A 217 8.54 -14.44 -7.84
C TYR A 217 9.00 -15.57 -6.93
N ASN A 218 10.23 -16.03 -7.15
CA ASN A 218 10.85 -17.09 -6.34
C ASN A 218 11.96 -16.54 -5.43
N GLN A 219 12.08 -15.22 -5.37
CA GLN A 219 13.12 -14.54 -4.62
C GLN A 219 12.63 -13.17 -4.15
N ILE A 220 13.25 -12.67 -3.09
CA ILE A 220 12.97 -11.33 -2.53
C ILE A 220 14.24 -10.75 -1.92
N TYR A 221 14.25 -9.43 -1.74
CA TYR A 221 15.28 -8.70 -1.03
C TYR A 221 14.62 -7.76 -0.03
N VAL A 222 15.23 -7.62 1.14
CA VAL A 222 14.78 -6.72 2.20
C VAL A 222 15.75 -5.56 2.27
N ASN A 223 15.28 -4.34 2.06
CA ASN A 223 16.12 -3.14 2.11
C ASN A 223 16.03 -2.46 3.48
N ASN A 224 17.13 -1.87 3.96
CA ASN A 224 17.20 -1.24 5.28
C ASN A 224 16.31 0.01 5.41
N ASN A 225 16.00 0.66 4.28
CA ASN A 225 15.17 1.85 4.11
C ASN A 225 13.67 1.54 3.88
N GLY A 226 13.20 0.35 4.29
CA GLY A 226 11.77 0.09 4.44
C GLY A 226 11.01 -0.36 3.19
N HIS A 227 11.71 -0.93 2.21
CA HIS A 227 11.09 -1.53 1.02
C HIS A 227 11.60 -2.94 0.71
N LEU A 228 10.84 -3.65 -0.12
CA LEU A 228 11.12 -4.98 -0.65
C LEU A 228 11.21 -4.92 -2.18
N THR A 229 12.15 -5.66 -2.76
CA THR A 229 12.27 -5.87 -4.22
C THR A 229 12.35 -7.35 -4.54
N PHE A 230 12.09 -7.73 -5.80
CA PHE A 230 12.08 -9.14 -6.21
C PHE A 230 13.18 -9.52 -7.22
N ASP A 231 13.80 -8.54 -7.88
CA ASP A 231 14.71 -8.77 -9.00
C ASP A 231 16.19 -8.66 -8.60
N ALA A 232 16.56 -7.64 -7.81
CA ALA A 232 17.90 -7.51 -7.23
C ALA A 232 17.86 -6.70 -5.93
N ALA A 233 18.92 -6.85 -5.13
CA ALA A 233 19.18 -6.01 -3.97
C ALA A 233 19.22 -4.54 -4.39
N TRP A 234 18.71 -3.67 -3.52
CA TRP A 234 18.71 -2.25 -3.80
C TRP A 234 19.12 -1.44 -2.58
N HIS A 235 20.15 -0.61 -2.74
CA HIS A 235 20.82 0.14 -1.68
C HIS A 235 20.47 1.63 -1.75
N ARG A 236 19.17 1.93 -1.95
CA ARG A 236 18.73 3.30 -2.19
C ARG A 236 17.88 3.82 -1.03
N TYR A 237 18.36 4.89 -0.42
CA TYR A 237 17.76 5.55 0.74
C TYR A 237 16.67 6.55 0.40
N VAL A 238 16.86 7.29 -0.69
CA VAL A 238 15.78 8.13 -1.24
C VAL A 238 14.92 7.30 -2.20
N PRO A 239 13.58 7.34 -2.09
CA PRO A 239 12.70 6.86 -3.13
C PRO A 239 13.16 7.35 -4.52
N TYR A 240 12.84 6.64 -5.59
CA TYR A 240 13.37 6.94 -6.92
C TYR A 240 12.34 7.38 -7.94
N ARG A 241 12.85 7.91 -9.07
CA ARG A 241 12.07 8.26 -10.26
C ARG A 241 11.35 7.04 -10.80
N PHE A 242 10.05 7.17 -11.06
CA PHE A 242 9.38 6.25 -11.95
C PHE A 242 9.35 6.81 -13.39
N PRO A 243 9.38 5.94 -14.41
CA PRO A 243 9.74 4.53 -14.38
C PRO A 243 11.26 4.40 -14.56
N GLY A 244 12.07 5.10 -13.75
CA GLY A 244 13.53 5.16 -13.91
C GLY A 244 14.24 3.81 -13.76
N ASN A 245 13.50 2.79 -13.32
CA ASN A 245 13.84 1.38 -13.34
C ASN A 245 12.52 0.61 -13.62
N ALA A 246 12.00 0.78 -14.84
CA ALA A 246 10.70 0.29 -15.31
C ALA A 246 10.53 -1.24 -15.28
N SER A 247 11.60 -1.96 -14.93
CA SER A 247 11.67 -3.42 -14.85
C SER A 247 11.51 -3.95 -13.42
N ARG A 248 11.34 -3.07 -12.42
CA ARG A 248 11.42 -3.43 -11.00
C ARG A 248 10.09 -3.31 -10.27
N ASP A 249 9.64 -4.45 -9.75
CA ASP A 249 8.51 -4.58 -8.83
C ASP A 249 8.97 -4.36 -7.39
N LEU A 250 8.18 -3.61 -6.62
CA LEU A 250 8.52 -3.29 -5.23
C LEU A 250 7.29 -3.17 -4.33
N ILE A 251 7.50 -3.52 -3.06
CA ILE A 251 6.55 -3.29 -1.95
C ILE A 251 7.22 -2.33 -0.97
N ALA A 252 6.66 -1.14 -0.78
CA ALA A 252 7.21 -0.11 0.11
C ALA A 252 6.14 0.35 1.11
N PRO A 253 5.89 -0.43 2.18
CA PRO A 253 4.94 -0.03 3.20
C PRO A 253 5.38 1.26 3.90
N PHE A 254 6.70 1.50 3.94
CA PHE A 254 7.28 2.72 4.49
C PHE A 254 8.69 2.96 3.92
N TRP A 255 8.85 3.81 2.91
CA TRP A 255 10.19 4.08 2.35
C TRP A 255 10.70 5.47 2.74
N THR A 256 11.75 5.47 3.56
CA THR A 256 12.46 6.67 4.01
C THR A 256 13.93 6.35 4.29
N ASP A 257 14.73 7.39 4.52
CA ASP A 257 16.12 7.29 4.94
C ASP A 257 16.23 6.82 6.41
N LEU A 258 16.57 5.54 6.59
CA LEU A 258 16.66 4.83 7.87
C LEU A 258 18.10 4.40 8.13
N ASP A 259 18.54 4.55 9.37
CA ASP A 259 19.90 4.22 9.79
C ASP A 259 19.87 3.21 10.95
N ASN A 260 20.25 1.96 10.66
CA ASN A 260 20.35 0.89 11.66
C ASN A 260 21.79 0.65 12.19
N ARG A 261 22.74 1.55 11.90
CA ARG A 261 24.16 1.37 12.31
C ARG A 261 24.34 1.35 13.83
N GLN A 262 23.62 2.21 14.55
CA GLN A 262 23.76 2.34 16.01
C GLN A 262 22.63 1.64 16.80
N ASN A 263 21.40 1.65 16.31
CA ASN A 263 20.23 1.04 16.97
C ASN A 263 19.24 0.42 15.97
N GLY A 264 18.27 -0.33 16.50
CA GLY A 264 17.29 -1.05 15.70
C GLY A 264 17.84 -2.24 14.92
N GLN A 265 16.95 -3.01 14.33
CA GLN A 265 17.26 -4.17 13.49
C GLN A 265 16.27 -4.29 12.33
N VAL A 266 16.78 -4.76 11.19
CA VAL A 266 15.94 -5.16 10.05
C VAL A 266 16.00 -6.68 9.95
N LEU A 267 14.88 -7.32 10.24
CA LEU A 267 14.75 -8.75 10.43
C LEU A 267 13.80 -9.33 9.38
N TYR A 268 14.08 -10.54 8.92
CA TYR A 268 13.14 -11.25 8.05
C TYR A 268 13.14 -12.75 8.29
N ASN A 269 11.98 -13.38 8.07
CA ASN A 269 11.83 -14.82 8.19
C ASN A 269 10.75 -15.37 7.25
N GLN A 270 10.83 -16.68 6.99
CA GLN A 270 9.86 -17.43 6.22
C GLN A 270 9.26 -18.54 7.07
N TYR A 271 7.94 -18.72 6.96
CA TYR A 271 7.20 -19.73 7.70
C TYR A 271 6.39 -20.57 6.74
N THR A 272 6.65 -21.88 6.70
CA THR A 272 5.88 -22.88 5.93
C THR A 272 5.10 -23.84 6.81
N SER A 273 5.18 -23.67 8.13
CA SER A 273 4.41 -24.41 9.14
C SER A 273 4.42 -23.66 10.48
N GLY A 274 3.72 -24.19 11.48
CA GLY A 274 3.75 -23.69 12.86
C GLY A 274 2.73 -22.58 13.16
N SER A 275 2.84 -22.01 14.37
CA SER A 275 1.87 -21.05 14.92
C SER A 275 1.78 -19.75 14.12
N VAL A 276 2.87 -19.32 13.48
CA VAL A 276 2.88 -18.16 12.60
C VAL A 276 2.05 -18.41 11.35
N LEU A 277 2.17 -19.58 10.73
CA LEU A 277 1.37 -19.97 9.56
C LEU A 277 -0.12 -20.09 9.90
N GLN A 278 -0.42 -20.71 11.04
CA GLN A 278 -1.77 -20.82 11.57
C GLN A 278 -2.36 -19.46 11.87
N ARG A 279 -1.58 -18.55 12.49
CA ARG A 279 -1.99 -17.18 12.75
C ARG A 279 -2.30 -16.44 11.44
N ALA A 280 -1.47 -16.49 10.40
CA ALA A 280 -1.84 -15.81 9.14
C ALA A 280 -3.07 -16.40 8.45
N THR A 281 -3.22 -17.72 8.53
CA THR A 281 -4.43 -18.38 8.04
C THR A 281 -5.66 -17.88 8.80
N GLN A 282 -5.56 -17.81 10.13
CA GLN A 282 -6.62 -17.29 11.00
C GLN A 282 -6.87 -15.82 10.73
N ASP A 283 -5.84 -14.97 10.71
CA ASP A 283 -5.91 -13.55 10.38
C ASP A 283 -6.68 -13.36 9.07
N ILE A 284 -6.23 -13.98 7.97
CA ILE A 284 -6.86 -13.83 6.66
C ILE A 284 -8.30 -14.35 6.67
N ASN A 285 -8.57 -15.52 7.26
CA ASN A 285 -9.95 -16.04 7.36
C ASN A 285 -10.84 -15.24 8.31
N THR A 286 -10.26 -14.58 9.32
CA THR A 286 -10.98 -13.67 10.21
C THR A 286 -11.50 -12.47 9.44
N TYR A 287 -10.72 -11.97 8.48
CA TYR A 287 -11.12 -10.84 7.64
C TYR A 287 -11.90 -11.27 6.40
N PHE A 288 -11.66 -12.48 5.91
CA PHE A 288 -12.21 -13.03 4.68
C PHE A 288 -12.71 -14.47 4.87
N PRO A 289 -13.74 -14.68 5.72
CA PRO A 289 -14.19 -16.03 6.09
C PRO A 289 -14.69 -16.84 4.89
N ASN A 290 -15.18 -16.15 3.86
CA ASN A 290 -15.66 -16.78 2.63
C ASN A 290 -14.55 -17.18 1.66
N LEU A 291 -13.29 -16.74 1.87
CA LEU A 291 -12.17 -17.18 1.03
C LEU A 291 -11.81 -18.64 1.31
N ASN A 292 -12.16 -19.18 2.49
CA ASN A 292 -11.63 -20.46 2.98
C ASN A 292 -10.12 -20.56 2.78
N PHE A 293 -9.43 -19.46 3.07
CA PHE A 293 -8.02 -19.29 2.78
C PHE A 293 -7.19 -20.23 3.66
N VAL A 294 -6.16 -20.83 3.09
CA VAL A 294 -5.18 -21.59 3.87
C VAL A 294 -3.81 -21.10 3.46
N ALA A 295 -3.10 -20.44 4.38
CA ALA A 295 -1.74 -20.00 4.12
C ALA A 295 -0.87 -21.25 3.90
N ASN A 296 -0.18 -21.33 2.77
CA ASN A 296 0.81 -22.37 2.52
C ASN A 296 2.24 -21.92 2.85
N TRP A 297 2.47 -20.61 2.95
CA TRP A 297 3.67 -20.00 3.52
C TRP A 297 3.46 -18.50 3.85
N ILE A 298 4.38 -17.90 4.60
CA ILE A 298 4.43 -16.46 4.91
C ILE A 298 5.87 -15.96 4.80
N PHE A 299 6.05 -14.74 4.31
CA PHE A 299 7.25 -13.94 4.48
C PHE A 299 6.98 -12.78 5.45
N VAL A 300 7.81 -12.64 6.48
CA VAL A 300 7.72 -11.53 7.45
C VAL A 300 9.00 -10.71 7.36
N ALA A 301 8.89 -9.41 7.12
CA ALA A 301 9.99 -8.46 7.24
C ALA A 301 9.63 -7.37 8.26
N THR A 302 10.54 -7.08 9.18
CA THR A 302 10.33 -6.16 10.28
C THR A 302 11.48 -5.16 10.38
N TRP A 303 11.15 -3.87 10.41
CA TRP A 303 12.07 -2.79 10.77
C TRP A 303 11.79 -2.41 12.22
N TYR A 304 12.53 -3.05 13.15
CA TYR A 304 12.31 -2.92 14.59
C TYR A 304 13.20 -1.82 15.17
N GLU A 305 12.58 -0.75 15.71
CA GLU A 305 13.26 0.37 16.37
C GLU A 305 14.39 1.02 15.54
N VAL A 306 14.27 1.00 14.20
CA VAL A 306 15.27 1.61 13.31
C VAL A 306 15.10 3.13 13.31
N ALA A 307 16.19 3.86 13.56
CA ALA A 307 16.19 5.32 13.60
C ALA A 307 16.14 5.93 12.19
N TYR A 308 15.72 7.19 12.10
CA TYR A 308 15.89 7.99 10.90
C TYR A 308 17.35 8.46 10.77
N PHE A 309 17.85 8.54 9.55
CA PHE A 309 19.11 9.25 9.28
C PHE A 309 18.93 10.78 9.43
N PRO A 310 19.92 11.55 9.95
CA PRO A 310 21.19 11.12 10.55
C PRO A 310 21.11 10.87 12.06
N THR A 311 19.91 10.78 12.62
CA THR A 311 19.65 10.67 14.06
C THR A 311 19.82 9.24 14.61
N SER A 312 20.79 8.48 14.11
CA SER A 312 21.05 7.15 14.66
C SER A 312 21.39 7.19 16.15
N GLY A 313 20.98 6.15 16.86
CA GLY A 313 21.04 6.09 18.33
C GLY A 313 19.81 6.68 19.03
N THR A 314 18.82 7.22 18.30
CA THR A 314 17.55 7.68 18.87
C THR A 314 16.42 6.68 18.60
N VAL A 315 15.57 6.45 19.59
CA VAL A 315 14.28 5.77 19.39
C VAL A 315 13.22 6.86 19.33
N SER A 316 12.70 7.14 18.14
CA SER A 316 11.53 8.00 18.01
C SER A 316 10.29 7.20 18.44
N GLN A 317 9.79 7.43 19.66
CA GLN A 317 8.42 7.06 20.01
C GLN A 317 7.47 7.94 19.18
N LEU A 318 7.06 7.46 18.01
CA LEU A 318 6.06 8.13 17.19
C LEU A 318 4.68 7.95 17.84
N ASN A 319 4.32 8.91 18.68
CA ASN A 319 2.92 9.20 18.99
C ASN A 319 2.50 10.39 18.09
N PRO A 320 1.47 10.23 17.24
CA PRO A 320 0.51 9.13 17.16
C PRO A 320 0.90 8.03 16.16
N TYR A 321 0.38 6.81 16.36
CA TYR A 321 0.71 5.65 15.53
C TYR A 321 0.02 5.68 14.15
N SER A 322 0.73 5.23 13.11
CA SER A 322 0.24 5.13 11.73
C SER A 322 0.38 3.70 11.21
N PHE A 323 -0.69 3.16 10.61
CA PHE A 323 -0.72 1.79 10.09
C PHE A 323 -1.10 1.75 8.62
N VAL A 324 -0.57 0.76 7.92
CA VAL A 324 -0.80 0.55 6.49
C VAL A 324 -1.26 -0.88 6.28
N LEU A 325 -2.46 -1.05 5.74
CA LEU A 325 -3.01 -2.35 5.37
C LEU A 325 -3.26 -2.37 3.87
N MET A 326 -2.77 -3.41 3.20
CA MET A 326 -2.92 -3.61 1.76
C MET A 326 -3.64 -4.93 1.53
N ASN A 327 -4.72 -4.91 0.75
CA ASN A 327 -5.48 -6.10 0.40
C ASN A 327 -5.78 -6.18 -1.10
N TYR A 328 -5.47 -7.32 -1.70
CA TYR A 328 -5.63 -7.58 -3.14
C TYR A 328 -6.85 -8.48 -3.39
N GLY A 329 -7.79 -8.01 -4.22
CA GLY A 329 -8.82 -8.86 -4.82
C GLY A 329 -8.32 -9.58 -6.07
N THR A 330 -9.23 -9.90 -7.00
CA THR A 330 -8.87 -10.48 -8.30
C THR A 330 -8.10 -9.47 -9.16
N ILE A 331 -6.82 -9.76 -9.41
CA ILE A 331 -5.93 -8.93 -10.22
C ILE A 331 -5.45 -9.74 -11.42
N ALA A 332 -5.60 -9.20 -12.63
CA ALA A 332 -5.10 -9.83 -13.84
C ALA A 332 -3.56 -9.81 -13.89
N GLN A 333 -2.94 -10.86 -14.43
CA GLN A 333 -1.48 -10.98 -14.53
C GLN A 333 -0.87 -9.95 -15.45
N THR A 334 0.10 -9.17 -14.96
CA THR A 334 0.78 -8.15 -15.75
C THR A 334 2.27 -8.45 -15.97
N SER A 335 2.76 -8.18 -17.18
CA SER A 335 4.19 -8.13 -17.49
C SER A 335 4.83 -6.76 -17.17
N ARG A 336 4.02 -5.79 -16.71
CA ARG A 336 4.45 -4.46 -16.32
C ARG A 336 4.86 -4.43 -14.86
N SER A 337 5.83 -3.57 -14.54
CA SER A 337 6.19 -3.35 -13.14
C SER A 337 5.09 -2.62 -12.38
N VAL A 338 4.78 -3.13 -11.18
CA VAL A 338 3.75 -2.59 -10.29
C VAL A 338 4.35 -2.18 -8.96
N GLN A 339 3.84 -1.08 -8.41
CA GLN A 339 4.34 -0.50 -7.17
C GLN A 339 3.18 0.01 -6.32
N VAL A 340 3.26 -0.30 -5.03
CA VAL A 340 2.43 0.29 -3.98
C VAL A 340 3.37 0.92 -2.96
N ARG A 341 3.16 2.20 -2.64
CA ARG A 341 4.05 2.91 -1.73
C ARG A 341 3.40 3.98 -0.89
N ILE A 342 4.00 4.16 0.28
CA ILE A 342 3.73 5.22 1.23
C ILE A 342 5.06 5.90 1.53
N LYS A 343 5.06 7.23 1.43
CA LYS A 343 6.26 8.05 1.64
C LYS A 343 6.00 9.12 2.69
N LYS A 344 6.96 9.27 3.59
CA LYS A 344 7.08 10.39 4.52
C LYS A 344 8.22 11.33 4.05
N HIS A 345 7.97 12.63 4.00
CA HIS A 345 9.01 13.64 3.99
C HIS A 345 9.43 13.95 5.42
N ILE A 346 10.74 14.08 5.61
CA ILE A 346 11.35 14.51 6.86
C ILE A 346 11.93 15.89 6.61
#